data_AF-A0A1D2QM22-F1
#
_entry.id   AF-A0A1D2QM22-F1
#
_cell.length_a   1.000
_cell.length_b   1.000
_cell.length_c   1.000
_cell.angle_alpha   90.00
_cell.angle_beta   90.00
_cell.angle_gamma   90.00
#
_symmetry.space_group_name_H-M   'P 1'
#
loop_
_entity.id
_entity.type
_entity.pdbx_description
1 polymer ?
#
loop_
_entity_poly.entity_id
_entity_poly.type
_entity_poly.pdbx_seq_one_letter_code
_entity_poly.pdbx_strand_id
1 'polypeptide(L)'
;MFSEWFLLLSLGFGLGFMHALDADHVMAVSSLANQKPSMMRTLHFSLHWALGHGSILMICGILLLALGITIPSKLQHLAEISVGLLLIGLGVLCFWQFRREKITLTQHRHGNMTHIHWQTEHHTHNKKHDQNDPLFNKHQPVMVGMVHGLAGSAPVIALIPAVASGQILIGIFYLLFFSIGMMLSMLFFGVGFSWIQTYLQQHAQQVFMWNRYLIAGASVVVGSVWLWQTV
;
A
#
# COMPACT_ATOMS: atom_id res chain seq x y z
N MET A 1 28.30 16.77 16.70
CA MET A 1 27.85 15.41 17.06
C MET A 1 26.35 15.32 17.34
N PHE A 2 25.82 15.77 18.49
CA PHE A 2 24.37 15.61 18.78
C PHE A 2 23.44 16.32 17.77
N SER A 3 23.80 17.52 17.33
CA SER A 3 23.04 18.27 16.31
C SER A 3 23.03 17.57 14.95
N GLU A 4 24.16 17.00 14.54
CA GLU A 4 24.30 16.27 13.27
C GLU A 4 23.49 14.98 13.29
N TRP A 5 23.54 14.23 14.39
CA TRP A 5 22.74 13.02 14.57
C TRP A 5 21.25 13.34 14.52
N PHE A 6 20.82 14.38 15.24
CA PHE A 6 19.43 14.82 15.23
C PHE A 6 18.96 15.22 13.82
N LEU A 7 19.76 15.99 13.09
CA LEU A 7 19.44 16.40 11.72
C LEU A 7 19.37 15.20 10.77
N LEU A 8 20.31 14.27 10.85
CA LEU A 8 20.32 13.07 10.00
C LEU A 8 19.12 12.16 10.28
N LEU A 9 18.77 11.93 11.55
CA LEU A 9 17.62 11.10 11.91
C LEU A 9 16.30 11.77 11.54
N SER A 10 16.20 13.09 11.71
CA SER A 10 15.04 13.87 11.28
C SER A 10 14.89 13.86 9.76
N LEU A 11 16.01 13.94 9.03
CA LEU A 11 16.04 13.81 7.58
C LEU A 11 15.60 12.41 7.14
N GLY A 12 16.11 11.35 7.79
CA GLY A 12 15.69 9.98 7.51
C GLY A 12 14.20 9.79 7.72
N PHE A 13 13.67 10.28 8.85
CA PHE A 13 12.25 10.30 9.11
C PHE A 13 11.46 11.05 8.03
N GLY A 14 11.88 12.27 7.67
CA GLY A 14 11.19 13.10 6.68
C GLY A 14 11.21 12.50 5.27
N LEU A 15 12.34 11.94 4.86
CA LEU A 15 12.46 11.25 3.57
C LEU A 15 11.65 9.97 3.53
N GLY A 16 11.63 9.20 4.63
CA GLY A 16 10.74 8.05 4.76
C GLY A 16 9.28 8.47 4.70
N PHE A 17 8.90 9.55 5.37
CA PHE A 17 7.53 10.05 5.32
C PHE A 17 7.10 10.42 3.89
N MET A 18 7.97 11.12 3.14
CA MET A 18 7.71 11.52 1.76
C MET A 18 7.72 10.33 0.80
N HIS A 19 8.66 9.40 0.95
CA HIS A 19 8.77 8.23 0.08
C HIS A 19 7.52 7.34 0.12
N ALA A 20 6.87 7.20 1.28
CA ALA A 20 5.61 6.46 1.39
C ALA A 20 4.46 7.08 0.58
N LEU A 21 4.58 8.34 0.17
CA LEU A 21 3.60 9.06 -0.64
C LEU A 21 3.90 8.97 -2.14
N ASP A 22 4.90 8.20 -2.54
CA ASP A 22 5.16 7.92 -3.94
C ASP A 22 3.96 7.21 -4.59
N ALA A 23 3.83 7.40 -5.91
CA ALA A 23 2.62 7.03 -6.64
C ALA A 23 2.30 5.52 -6.55
N ASP A 24 3.31 4.67 -6.58
CA ASP A 24 3.16 3.22 -6.46
C ASP A 24 2.58 2.81 -5.09
N HIS A 25 3.07 3.39 -4.00
CA HIS A 25 2.62 3.14 -2.64
C HIS A 25 1.17 3.58 -2.42
N VAL A 26 0.90 4.84 -2.78
CA VAL A 26 -0.43 5.44 -2.75
C VAL A 26 -1.40 4.59 -3.56
N MET A 27 -1.02 4.19 -4.78
CA MET A 27 -1.89 3.39 -5.63
C MET A 27 -2.13 1.98 -5.09
N ALA A 28 -1.13 1.33 -4.51
CA ALA A 28 -1.27 0.01 -3.93
C ALA A 28 -2.27 0.02 -2.75
N VAL A 29 -2.10 0.95 -1.80
CA VAL A 29 -2.98 1.05 -0.62
C VAL A 29 -4.36 1.54 -1.01
N SER A 30 -4.48 2.52 -1.91
CA SER A 30 -5.77 2.98 -2.41
C SER A 30 -6.53 1.85 -3.10
N SER A 31 -5.90 1.11 -4.02
CA SER A 31 -6.55 0.03 -4.76
C SER A 31 -7.08 -1.07 -3.85
N LEU A 32 -6.36 -1.37 -2.77
CA LEU A 32 -6.83 -2.37 -1.82
C LEU A 32 -7.96 -1.86 -0.93
N ALA A 33 -7.82 -0.65 -0.37
CA ALA A 33 -8.87 -0.03 0.45
C ALA A 33 -10.18 0.17 -0.34
N ASN A 34 -10.06 0.33 -1.66
CA ASN A 34 -11.17 0.47 -2.61
C ASN A 34 -12.04 -0.79 -2.79
N GLN A 35 -11.54 -1.97 -2.39
CA GLN A 35 -12.29 -3.22 -2.52
C GLN A 35 -13.37 -3.35 -1.45
N LYS A 36 -13.02 -3.07 -0.19
CA LYS A 36 -13.92 -3.15 0.98
C LYS A 36 -13.60 -1.98 1.92
N PRO A 37 -14.30 -0.83 1.81
CA PRO A 37 -14.05 0.34 2.63
C PRO A 37 -14.23 0.01 4.13
N SER A 38 -13.12 -0.02 4.86
CA SER A 38 -13.11 -0.24 6.30
C SER A 38 -11.84 0.35 6.91
N MET A 39 -12.00 1.23 7.89
CA MET A 39 -10.89 1.93 8.51
C MET A 39 -9.97 0.95 9.25
N MET A 40 -10.52 0.03 10.05
CA MET A 40 -9.71 -0.95 10.78
C MET A 40 -8.95 -1.89 9.83
N ARG A 41 -9.59 -2.31 8.74
CA ARG A 41 -8.95 -3.16 7.72
C ARG A 41 -7.80 -2.42 7.05
N THR A 42 -8.01 -1.17 6.66
CA THR A 42 -6.99 -0.32 6.01
C THR A 42 -5.84 -0.01 6.96
N LEU A 43 -6.13 0.22 8.24
CA LEU A 43 -5.12 0.44 9.28
C LEU A 43 -4.24 -0.80 9.46
N HIS A 44 -4.84 -1.98 9.66
CA HIS A 44 -4.09 -3.23 9.79
C HIS A 44 -3.28 -3.52 8.53
N PHE A 45 -3.84 -3.29 7.34
CA PHE A 45 -3.12 -3.45 6.10
C PHE A 45 -1.90 -2.55 6.03
N SER A 46 -2.10 -1.24 6.22
CA SER A 46 -1.03 -0.24 6.13
C SER A 46 0.09 -0.51 7.14
N LEU A 47 -0.26 -0.96 8.35
CA LEU A 47 0.71 -1.36 9.37
C LEU A 47 1.54 -2.58 8.93
N HIS A 48 0.90 -3.67 8.51
CA HIS A 48 1.61 -4.90 8.12
C HIS A 48 2.40 -4.70 6.82
N TRP A 49 1.87 -3.90 5.89
CA TRP A 49 2.58 -3.47 4.69
C TRP A 49 3.83 -2.67 5.05
N ALA A 50 3.73 -1.67 5.93
CA ALA A 50 4.85 -0.86 6.36
C ALA A 50 5.90 -1.70 7.12
N LEU A 51 5.47 -2.68 7.92
CA LEU A 51 6.38 -3.63 8.57
C LEU A 51 7.14 -4.48 7.55
N GLY A 52 6.46 -5.02 6.54
CA GLY A 52 7.11 -5.77 5.46
C GLY A 52 8.14 -4.93 4.73
N HIS A 53 7.76 -3.71 4.33
CA HIS A 53 8.63 -2.76 3.65
C HIS A 53 9.84 -2.34 4.50
N GLY A 54 9.62 -1.91 5.74
CA GLY A 54 10.69 -1.52 6.65
C GLY A 54 11.62 -2.68 6.99
N SER A 55 11.09 -3.90 7.12
CA SER A 55 11.91 -5.08 7.43
C SER A 55 12.88 -5.43 6.30
N ILE A 56 12.42 -5.42 5.04
CA ILE A 56 13.30 -5.75 3.92
C ILE A 56 14.33 -4.66 3.68
N LEU A 57 13.96 -3.39 3.87
CA LEU A 57 14.89 -2.26 3.85
C LEU A 57 15.95 -2.37 4.94
N MET A 58 15.55 -2.75 6.16
CA MET A 58 16.48 -2.91 7.26
C MET A 58 17.47 -4.05 6.96
N ILE A 59 16.98 -5.20 6.50
CA ILE A 59 17.81 -6.37 6.18
C ILE A 59 18.77 -6.03 5.03
N CYS A 60 18.25 -5.51 3.90
CA CYS A 60 19.06 -5.17 2.75
C CYS A 60 20.02 -4.02 3.06
N GLY A 61 19.55 -3.00 3.76
CA GLY A 61 20.37 -1.84 4.15
C GLY A 61 21.52 -2.22 5.06
N ILE A 62 21.28 -3.04 6.09
CA ILE A 62 22.35 -3.57 6.95
C ILE A 62 23.33 -4.41 6.14
N LEU A 63 22.84 -5.27 5.25
CA LEU A 63 23.69 -6.13 4.40
C LEU A 63 24.59 -5.29 3.49
N LEU A 64 24.03 -4.26 2.83
CA LEU A 64 24.77 -3.35 1.95
C LEU A 64 25.79 -2.52 2.73
N LEU A 65 25.43 -2.00 3.91
CA LEU A 65 26.34 -1.27 4.80
C LEU A 65 27.48 -2.15 5.31
N ALA A 66 27.19 -3.40 5.68
CA ALA A 66 28.18 -4.34 6.22
C ALA A 66 29.14 -4.88 5.16
N LEU A 67 28.64 -5.16 3.95
CA LEU A 67 29.44 -5.71 2.86
C LEU A 67 30.09 -4.64 1.97
N GLY A 68 29.65 -3.38 2.05
CA GLY A 68 30.12 -2.30 1.18
C GLY A 68 29.78 -2.53 -0.30
N ILE A 69 28.76 -3.34 -0.58
CA ILE A 69 28.34 -3.74 -1.93
C ILE A 69 27.30 -2.74 -2.45
N THR A 70 27.35 -2.43 -3.74
CA THR A 70 26.30 -1.67 -4.44
C THR A 70 25.23 -2.59 -4.99
N ILE A 71 23.98 -2.11 -5.06
CA ILE A 71 22.86 -2.90 -5.60
C ILE A 71 23.12 -3.15 -7.09
N PRO A 72 23.16 -4.42 -7.57
CA PRO A 72 23.31 -4.70 -8.99
C PRO A 72 22.12 -4.16 -9.77
N SER A 73 22.35 -3.49 -10.90
CA SER A 73 21.29 -2.88 -11.73
C SER A 73 20.21 -3.89 -12.15
N LYS A 74 20.59 -5.13 -12.45
CA LYS A 74 19.64 -6.21 -12.77
C LYS A 74 18.63 -6.49 -11.66
N LEU A 75 19.07 -6.44 -10.39
CA LEU A 75 18.20 -6.72 -9.24
C LEU A 75 17.21 -5.57 -9.03
N GLN A 76 17.68 -4.33 -9.22
CA GLN A 76 16.83 -3.15 -9.18
C GLN A 76 15.75 -3.19 -10.27
N HIS A 77 16.12 -3.47 -11.53
CA HIS A 77 15.16 -3.59 -12.62
C HIS A 77 14.13 -4.70 -12.38
N LEU A 78 14.57 -5.86 -11.86
CA LEU A 78 13.63 -6.94 -11.54
C LEU A 78 12.64 -6.54 -10.44
N ALA A 79 13.09 -5.80 -9.44
CA ALA A 79 12.23 -5.30 -8.37
C ALA A 79 11.22 -4.26 -8.92
N GLU A 80 11.66 -3.31 -9.75
CA GLU A 80 10.78 -2.32 -10.39
C GLU A 80 9.73 -2.99 -11.30
N ILE A 81 10.12 -3.99 -12.10
CA ILE A 81 9.19 -4.80 -12.91
C ILE A 81 8.16 -5.51 -12.02
N SER A 82 8.59 -6.07 -10.89
CA SER A 82 7.71 -6.78 -9.97
C SER A 82 6.63 -5.86 -9.37
N VAL A 83 6.97 -4.61 -9.05
CA VAL A 83 6.00 -3.60 -8.58
C VAL A 83 5.05 -3.18 -9.70
N GLY A 84 5.57 -2.95 -10.91
CA GLY A 84 4.73 -2.62 -12.07
C GLY A 84 3.67 -3.70 -12.34
N LEU A 85 4.08 -4.98 -12.36
CA LEU A 85 3.16 -6.11 -12.50
C LEU A 85 2.16 -6.21 -11.35
N LEU A 86 2.60 -5.95 -10.11
CA LEU A 86 1.74 -5.95 -8.93
C LEU A 86 0.64 -4.88 -9.05
N LEU A 87 0.98 -3.66 -9.45
CA LEU A 87 0.02 -2.56 -9.61
C LEU A 87 -1.00 -2.83 -10.73
N ILE A 88 -0.55 -3.38 -11.86
CA ILE A 88 -1.46 -3.81 -12.94
C ILE A 88 -2.38 -4.91 -12.42
N GLY A 89 -1.83 -5.91 -11.73
CA GLY A 89 -2.58 -7.00 -11.11
C GLY A 89 -3.66 -6.48 -10.17
N LEU A 90 -3.33 -5.57 -9.24
CA LEU A 90 -4.28 -4.96 -8.31
C LEU A 90 -5.40 -4.21 -9.04
N GLY A 91 -5.06 -3.43 -10.07
CA GLY A 91 -6.06 -2.70 -10.85
C GLY A 91 -7.01 -3.63 -11.61
N VAL A 92 -6.49 -4.67 -12.27
CA VAL A 92 -7.28 -5.69 -12.97
C VAL A 92 -8.17 -6.48 -12.01
N LEU A 93 -7.65 -6.82 -10.82
CA LEU A 93 -8.44 -7.49 -9.77
C LEU A 93 -9.61 -6.61 -9.32
N CYS A 94 -9.39 -5.31 -9.11
CA CYS A 94 -10.47 -4.37 -8.80
C CYS A 94 -11.54 -4.36 -9.91
N PHE A 95 -11.15 -4.25 -11.19
CA PHE A 95 -12.10 -4.30 -12.30
C PHE A 95 -12.87 -5.63 -12.36
N TRP A 96 -12.20 -6.76 -12.12
CA TRP A 96 -12.85 -8.06 -12.10
C TRP A 96 -13.88 -8.16 -10.97
N GLN A 97 -13.53 -7.68 -9.79
CA GLN A 97 -14.43 -7.66 -8.64
C GLN A 97 -15.67 -6.79 -8.93
N PHE A 98 -15.51 -5.60 -9.51
CA PHE A 98 -16.64 -4.72 -9.85
C PHE A 98 -17.59 -5.36 -10.87
N ARG A 99 -17.09 -6.17 -11.80
CA ARG A 99 -17.94 -6.92 -12.74
C ARG A 99 -18.69 -8.09 -12.08
N ARG A 100 -18.15 -8.67 -11.01
CA ARG A 100 -18.78 -9.77 -10.25
C ARG A 100 -19.78 -9.27 -9.21
N GLU A 101 -19.58 -8.07 -8.67
CA GLU A 101 -20.55 -7.33 -7.85
C GLU A 101 -21.72 -6.85 -8.75
N LYS A 102 -22.46 -7.79 -9.37
CA LYS A 102 -23.74 -7.46 -10.00
C LYS A 102 -24.67 -6.96 -8.90
N ILE A 103 -25.09 -5.71 -9.03
CA ILE A 103 -26.11 -5.12 -8.19
C ILE A 103 -27.44 -5.78 -8.56
N THR A 104 -27.93 -6.68 -7.71
CA THR A 104 -29.28 -7.24 -7.83
C THR A 104 -30.22 -6.46 -6.93
N LEU A 105 -31.20 -5.78 -7.53
CA LEU A 105 -32.18 -4.97 -6.81
C LEU A 105 -33.24 -5.91 -6.19
N THR A 106 -32.98 -6.43 -4.99
CA THR A 106 -33.94 -7.29 -4.27
C THR A 106 -34.90 -6.47 -3.43
N GLN A 107 -36.17 -6.46 -3.82
CA GLN A 107 -37.28 -5.85 -3.08
C GLN A 107 -37.73 -6.80 -1.95
N HIS A 108 -37.59 -6.37 -0.70
CA HIS A 108 -38.16 -7.07 0.46
C HIS A 108 -39.46 -6.38 0.92
N ARG A 109 -40.45 -7.18 1.33
CA ARG A 109 -41.73 -6.71 1.86
C ARG A 109 -41.83 -7.09 3.33
N HIS A 110 -41.75 -6.12 4.24
CA HIS A 110 -42.01 -6.32 5.66
C HIS A 110 -43.43 -5.85 5.99
N GLY A 111 -44.37 -6.80 6.06
CA GLY A 111 -45.77 -6.52 6.36
C GLY A 111 -46.39 -5.54 5.36
N ASN A 112 -46.85 -4.37 5.85
CA ASN A 112 -47.57 -3.37 5.06
C ASN A 112 -46.70 -2.20 4.55
N MET A 113 -45.37 -2.25 4.74
CA MET A 113 -44.46 -1.22 4.23
C MET A 113 -43.53 -1.82 3.18
N THR A 114 -43.53 -1.23 1.98
CA THR A 114 -42.61 -1.54 0.90
C THR A 114 -41.52 -0.50 0.89
N HIS A 115 -40.28 -0.93 1.12
CA HIS A 115 -39.10 -0.09 0.90
C HIS A 115 -38.17 -0.77 -0.10
N ILE A 116 -37.47 0.05 -0.88
CA ILE A 116 -36.49 -0.33 -1.89
C ILE A 116 -35.13 0.11 -1.34
N HIS A 117 -34.25 -0.86 -1.10
CA HIS A 117 -32.86 -0.60 -0.78
C HIS A 117 -31.97 -1.18 -1.87
N TRP A 118 -30.85 -0.52 -2.11
CA TRP A 118 -29.79 -1.00 -2.98
C TRP A 118 -29.00 -2.08 -2.23
N GLN A 119 -29.44 -3.34 -2.35
CA GLN A 119 -28.77 -4.46 -1.69
C GLN A 119 -27.75 -5.07 -2.66
N THR A 120 -26.48 -5.09 -2.26
CA THR A 120 -25.50 -6.01 -2.88
C THR A 120 -25.90 -7.41 -2.43
N GLU A 121 -25.98 -8.37 -3.37
CA GLU A 121 -26.42 -9.75 -3.12
C GLU A 121 -25.61 -10.39 -1.97
N HIS A 122 -26.10 -10.27 -0.74
CA HIS A 122 -25.60 -11.05 0.37
C HIS A 122 -26.27 -12.42 0.26
N HIS A 123 -25.58 -13.37 -0.39
CA HIS A 123 -25.84 -14.76 -0.13
C HIS A 123 -25.82 -14.97 1.38
N THR A 124 -26.96 -15.43 1.92
CA THR A 124 -27.10 -15.91 3.29
C THR A 124 -26.33 -17.21 3.45
N HIS A 125 -25.00 -17.12 3.42
CA HIS A 125 -24.16 -18.17 3.96
C HIS A 125 -24.00 -17.92 5.46
N ASN A 126 -24.68 -18.77 6.22
CA ASN A 126 -24.26 -19.32 7.49
C ASN A 126 -22.94 -18.74 8.03
N LYS A 127 -22.99 -18.14 9.23
CA LYS A 127 -21.85 -17.68 10.03
C LYS A 127 -20.84 -18.83 10.26
N LYS A 128 -20.01 -19.11 9.27
CA LYS A 128 -18.65 -19.59 9.45
C LYS A 128 -17.80 -18.41 9.08
N HIS A 129 -16.94 -17.99 10.01
CA HIS A 129 -15.90 -16.99 9.78
C HIS A 129 -15.38 -17.11 8.35
N ASP A 130 -15.67 -16.11 7.52
CA ASP A 130 -15.20 -16.01 6.14
C ASP A 130 -13.69 -15.70 6.20
N GLN A 131 -12.91 -16.73 6.53
CA GLN A 131 -11.45 -16.72 6.58
C GLN A 131 -10.84 -16.78 5.16
N ASN A 132 -11.68 -16.78 4.12
CA ASN A 132 -11.28 -16.95 2.73
C ASN A 132 -11.58 -15.70 1.90
N ASP A 133 -11.34 -14.50 2.44
CA ASP A 133 -11.11 -13.34 1.59
C ASP A 133 -9.75 -13.57 0.89
N PRO A 134 -9.68 -13.89 -0.41
CA PRO A 134 -8.44 -14.33 -1.06
C PRO A 134 -7.33 -13.27 -0.98
N LEU A 135 -7.73 -12.02 -0.77
CA LEU A 135 -6.87 -10.85 -0.62
C LEU A 135 -6.47 -10.52 0.83
N PHE A 136 -7.04 -11.19 1.83
CA PHE A 136 -6.73 -10.97 3.25
C PHE A 136 -6.14 -12.22 3.89
N ASN A 137 -5.26 -12.90 3.18
CA ASN A 137 -4.31 -13.80 3.82
C ASN A 137 -3.43 -12.97 4.76
N LYS A 138 -3.27 -13.43 6.01
CA LYS A 138 -2.57 -12.73 7.11
C LYS A 138 -1.17 -12.21 6.71
N HIS A 139 -0.54 -12.81 5.70
CA HIS A 139 0.81 -12.50 5.24
C HIS A 139 0.89 -11.62 3.98
N GLN A 140 -0.20 -11.49 3.22
CA GLN A 140 -0.19 -10.76 1.95
C GLN A 140 0.25 -9.28 2.08
N PRO A 141 -0.22 -8.50 3.08
CA PRO A 141 0.21 -7.11 3.22
C PRO A 141 1.72 -6.99 3.43
N VAL A 142 2.27 -7.88 4.26
CA VAL A 142 3.71 -7.95 4.55
C VAL A 142 4.48 -8.26 3.27
N MET A 143 4.05 -9.26 2.49
CA MET A 143 4.71 -9.63 1.24
C MET A 143 4.67 -8.49 0.21
N VAL A 144 3.53 -7.82 0.05
CA VAL A 144 3.40 -6.66 -0.84
C VAL A 144 4.32 -5.52 -0.39
N GLY A 145 4.42 -5.30 0.92
CA GLY A 145 5.36 -4.34 1.50
C GLY A 145 6.82 -4.71 1.23
N MET A 146 7.19 -5.98 1.37
CA MET A 146 8.54 -6.45 1.06
C MET A 146 8.88 -6.28 -0.43
N VAL A 147 7.93 -6.54 -1.34
CA VAL A 147 8.13 -6.33 -2.79
C VAL A 147 8.37 -4.84 -3.09
N HIS A 148 7.56 -3.95 -2.52
CA HIS A 148 7.79 -2.50 -2.67
C HIS A 148 9.11 -2.06 -2.05
N GLY A 149 9.47 -2.56 -0.87
CA GLY A 149 10.72 -2.16 -0.20
C GLY A 149 11.99 -2.63 -0.90
N LEU A 150 11.91 -3.64 -1.78
CA LEU A 150 13.00 -4.03 -2.66
C LEU A 150 13.06 -3.17 -3.92
N ALA A 151 11.95 -2.58 -4.32
CA ALA A 151 11.80 -1.84 -5.56
C ALA A 151 11.98 -0.34 -5.36
N GLY A 152 12.33 0.34 -6.45
CA GLY A 152 12.46 1.80 -6.47
C GLY A 152 13.70 2.35 -5.77
N SER A 153 13.71 3.66 -5.59
CA SER A 153 14.84 4.43 -5.07
C SER A 153 14.99 4.37 -3.55
N ALA A 154 14.08 3.71 -2.83
CA ALA A 154 14.02 3.67 -1.36
C ALA A 154 15.34 3.23 -0.72
N PRO A 155 15.95 2.09 -1.12
CA PRO A 155 17.18 1.63 -0.50
C PRO A 155 18.34 2.61 -0.76
N VAL A 156 18.35 3.25 -1.92
CA VAL A 156 19.39 4.20 -2.33
C VAL A 156 19.27 5.49 -1.52
N ILE A 157 18.08 6.10 -1.50
CA ILE A 157 17.80 7.32 -0.73
C ILE A 157 18.04 7.07 0.76
N ALA A 158 17.65 5.89 1.26
CA ALA A 158 17.76 5.58 2.66
C ALA A 158 19.22 5.31 3.14
N LEU A 159 20.16 5.10 2.22
CA LEU A 159 21.55 4.75 2.56
C LEU A 159 22.56 5.86 2.26
N ILE A 160 22.28 6.80 1.35
CA ILE A 160 23.24 7.84 0.93
C ILE A 160 23.82 8.64 2.12
N PRO A 161 23.01 9.22 3.03
CA PRO A 161 23.55 10.03 4.13
C PRO A 161 24.28 9.17 5.18
N ALA A 162 23.82 7.94 5.37
CA ALA A 162 24.40 6.97 6.29
C ALA A 162 25.80 6.54 5.85
N VAL A 163 25.94 6.16 4.58
CA VAL A 163 27.24 5.77 3.99
C VAL A 163 28.22 6.94 4.02
N ALA A 164 27.77 8.16 3.72
CA ALA A 164 28.61 9.37 3.76
C ALA A 164 29.19 9.68 5.14
N SER A 165 28.50 9.28 6.22
CA SER A 165 28.96 9.51 7.60
C SER A 165 30.05 8.54 8.07
N GLY A 166 30.27 7.42 7.36
CA GLY A 166 31.24 6.38 7.70
C GLY A 166 30.91 5.55 8.95
N GLN A 167 29.78 5.79 9.61
CA GLN A 167 29.40 5.11 10.85
C GLN A 167 28.21 4.16 10.60
N ILE A 168 28.39 2.86 10.86
CA ILE A 168 27.32 1.87 10.63
C ILE A 168 26.13 2.12 11.57
N LEU A 169 26.40 2.54 12.82
CA LEU A 169 25.37 2.73 13.84
C LEU A 169 24.37 3.84 13.47
N ILE A 170 24.84 4.99 12.98
CA ILE A 170 23.95 6.06 12.50
C ILE A 170 23.15 5.59 11.29
N GLY A 171 23.71 4.76 10.42
CA GLY A 171 22.99 4.17 9.30
C GLY A 171 21.82 3.28 9.72
N ILE A 172 22.01 2.44 10.74
CA ILE A 172 20.94 1.60 11.30
C ILE A 172 19.83 2.47 11.90
N PHE A 173 20.18 3.48 12.71
CA PHE A 173 19.17 4.39 13.27
C PHE A 173 18.47 5.21 12.19
N TYR A 174 19.19 5.62 11.16
CA TYR A 174 18.63 6.33 10.02
C TYR A 174 17.59 5.46 9.29
N LEU A 175 17.92 4.20 8.97
CA LEU A 175 16.98 3.24 8.36
C LEU A 175 15.76 2.99 9.25
N LEU A 176 15.95 2.95 10.57
CA LEU A 176 14.87 2.79 11.54
C LEU A 176 13.92 3.98 11.51
N PHE A 177 14.44 5.21 11.59
CA PHE A 177 13.64 6.43 11.55
C PHE A 177 12.96 6.63 10.18
N PHE A 178 13.64 6.28 9.09
CA PHE A 178 13.03 6.22 7.76
C PHE A 178 11.83 5.28 7.72
N SER A 179 11.98 4.07 8.27
CA SER A 179 10.89 3.09 8.33
C SER A 179 9.72 3.56 9.22
N ILE A 180 10.01 4.26 10.31
CA ILE A 180 8.98 4.86 11.18
C ILE A 180 8.24 5.99 10.44
N GLY A 181 8.96 6.85 9.71
CA GLY A 181 8.38 7.90 8.88
C GLY A 181 7.44 7.34 7.81
N MET A 182 7.90 6.31 7.09
CA MET A 182 7.09 5.55 6.12
C MET A 182 5.80 5.02 6.75
N MET A 183 5.93 4.34 7.90
CA MET A 183 4.80 3.74 8.59
C MET A 183 3.76 4.79 9.00
N LEU A 184 4.19 5.90 9.60
CA LEU A 184 3.28 6.97 10.00
C LEU A 184 2.58 7.61 8.80
N SER A 185 3.33 7.88 7.72
CA SER A 185 2.79 8.45 6.48
C SER A 185 1.70 7.56 5.88
N MET A 186 1.97 6.26 5.75
CA MET A 186 1.01 5.30 5.19
C MET A 186 -0.22 5.11 6.10
N LEU A 187 -0.05 5.17 7.42
CA LEU A 187 -1.17 5.12 8.37
C LEU A 187 -2.07 6.36 8.23
N PHE A 188 -1.49 7.56 8.16
CA PHE A 188 -2.25 8.79 7.96
C PHE A 188 -2.99 8.79 6.61
N PHE A 189 -2.27 8.44 5.53
CA PHE A 189 -2.86 8.31 4.21
C PHE A 189 -4.00 7.29 4.20
N GLY A 190 -3.76 6.08 4.71
CA GLY A 190 -4.73 4.98 4.71
C GLY A 190 -5.99 5.32 5.51
N VAL A 191 -5.84 5.94 6.68
CA VAL A 191 -6.99 6.38 7.50
C VAL A 191 -7.77 7.49 6.80
N GLY A 192 -7.08 8.52 6.28
CA GLY A 192 -7.73 9.63 5.57
C GLY A 192 -8.45 9.16 4.30
N PHE A 193 -7.79 8.33 3.50
CA PHE A 193 -8.37 7.74 2.31
C PHE A 193 -9.58 6.85 2.65
N SER A 194 -9.46 5.97 3.64
CA SER A 194 -10.57 5.11 4.05
C SER A 194 -11.76 5.93 4.56
N TRP A 195 -11.52 7.03 5.28
CA TRP A 195 -12.58 7.92 5.75
C TRP A 195 -13.32 8.58 4.59
N ILE A 196 -12.60 9.09 3.59
CA ILE A 196 -13.18 9.66 2.37
C ILE A 196 -14.01 8.60 1.63
N GLN A 197 -13.48 7.38 1.48
CA GLN A 197 -14.19 6.29 0.80
C GLN A 197 -15.48 5.90 1.52
N THR A 198 -15.45 5.73 2.85
CA THR A 198 -16.66 5.37 3.61
C THR A 198 -17.67 6.51 3.60
N TYR A 199 -17.23 7.76 3.63
CA TYR A 199 -18.10 8.92 3.51
C TYR A 199 -18.81 8.96 2.15
N LEU A 200 -18.06 8.82 1.04
CA LEU A 200 -18.60 8.79 -0.31
C LEU A 200 -19.56 7.60 -0.51
N GLN A 201 -19.25 6.44 0.04
CA GLN A 201 -20.12 5.26 -0.02
C GLN A 201 -21.48 5.51 0.65
N GLN A 202 -21.51 6.29 1.74
CA GLN A 202 -22.74 6.58 2.49
C GLN A 202 -23.57 7.72 1.89
N HIS A 203 -22.91 8.76 1.34
CA HIS A 203 -23.59 10.00 0.93
C HIS A 203 -23.75 10.14 -0.59
N ALA A 204 -22.85 9.57 -1.38
CA ALA A 204 -22.78 9.79 -2.83
C ALA A 204 -22.35 8.51 -3.57
N GLN A 205 -23.20 7.48 -3.57
CA GLN A 205 -22.89 6.16 -4.13
C GLN A 205 -22.40 6.21 -5.59
N GLN A 206 -22.97 7.08 -6.41
CA GLN A 206 -22.54 7.25 -7.79
C GLN A 206 -21.08 7.74 -7.86
N VAL A 207 -20.73 8.78 -7.09
CA VAL A 207 -19.38 9.34 -7.02
C VAL A 207 -18.39 8.31 -6.46
N PHE A 208 -18.81 7.54 -5.45
CA PHE A 208 -18.04 6.41 -4.93
C PHE A 208 -17.71 5.40 -6.03
N MET A 209 -18.68 5.00 -6.86
CA MET A 209 -18.42 4.06 -7.97
C MET A 209 -17.46 4.65 -9.01
N TRP A 210 -17.63 5.91 -9.43
CA TRP A 210 -16.68 6.57 -10.33
C TRP A 210 -15.27 6.60 -9.76
N ASN A 211 -15.14 6.98 -8.48
CA ASN A 211 -13.87 6.99 -7.78
C ASN A 211 -13.23 5.59 -7.76
N ARG A 212 -14.01 4.52 -7.50
CA ARG A 212 -13.51 3.15 -7.53
C ARG A 212 -12.91 2.78 -8.88
N TYR A 213 -13.59 3.11 -9.98
CA TYR A 213 -13.10 2.85 -11.34
C TYR A 213 -11.86 3.69 -11.67
N LEU A 214 -11.82 4.95 -11.25
CA LEU A 214 -10.67 5.83 -11.43
C LEU A 214 -9.42 5.29 -10.73
N ILE A 215 -9.54 4.84 -9.48
CA ILE A 215 -8.43 4.24 -8.72
C ILE A 215 -7.93 2.96 -9.39
N ALA A 216 -8.83 2.08 -9.81
CA ALA A 216 -8.46 0.84 -10.51
C ALA A 216 -7.75 1.14 -11.84
N GLY A 217 -8.26 2.10 -12.63
CA GLY A 217 -7.63 2.56 -13.86
C GLY A 217 -6.27 3.18 -13.63
N ALA A 218 -6.15 4.08 -12.65
CA ALA A 218 -4.90 4.71 -12.27
C ALA A 218 -3.84 3.69 -11.84
N SER A 219 -4.22 2.63 -11.13
CA SER A 219 -3.30 1.56 -10.74
C SER A 219 -2.70 0.83 -11.95
N VAL A 220 -3.53 0.52 -12.94
CA VAL A 220 -3.06 -0.08 -14.20
C VAL A 220 -2.15 0.87 -14.97
N VAL A 221 -2.50 2.16 -15.05
CA VAL A 221 -1.67 3.16 -15.74
C VAL A 221 -0.33 3.33 -15.06
N VAL A 222 -0.30 3.56 -13.74
CA VAL A 222 0.95 3.71 -12.97
C VAL A 222 1.81 2.45 -13.10
N GLY A 223 1.23 1.26 -12.94
CA GLY A 223 1.95 0.00 -13.14
C GLY A 223 2.51 -0.17 -14.55
N SER A 224 1.76 0.24 -15.57
CA SER A 224 2.22 0.20 -16.97
C SER A 224 3.35 1.20 -17.24
N VAL A 225 3.31 2.38 -16.61
CA VAL A 225 4.39 3.37 -16.69
C VAL A 225 5.67 2.84 -16.04
N TRP A 226 5.56 2.18 -14.88
CA TRP A 226 6.71 1.52 -14.23
C TRP A 226 7.33 0.43 -15.11
N LEU A 227 6.49 -0.37 -15.77
CA LEU A 227 6.98 -1.38 -16.73
C LEU A 227 7.63 -0.76 -17.97
N TRP A 228 7.12 0.36 -18.46
CA TRP A 228 7.74 1.05 -19.58
C TRP A 228 9.13 1.57 -19.19
N GLN A 229 9.25 2.22 -18.03
CA GLN A 229 10.51 2.82 -17.59
C GLN A 229 11.64 1.82 -17.34
N THR A 230 11.30 0.54 -17.18
CA THR A 230 12.25 -0.54 -16.86
C THR A 230 12.78 -1.30 -18.08
N VAL A 231 12.21 -1.07 -19.27
CA VAL A 231 12.59 -1.68 -20.56
C VAL A 231 13.45 -0.70 -21.36
#